data_AF-A0A7S3TJG8-F1
#
_entry.id   AF-A0A7S3TJG8-F1
#
_cell.length_a   1.000
_cell.length_b   1.000
_cell.length_c   1.000
_cell.angle_alpha   90.00
_cell.angle_beta   90.00
_cell.angle_gamma   90.00
#
_symmetry.space_group_name_H-M   'P 1'
#
loop_
_entity.id
_entity.type
_entity.pdbx_description
1 polymer ?
#
loop_
_entity_poly.entity_id
_entity_poly.type
_entity_poly.pdbx_seq_one_letter_code
_entity_poly.pdbx_strand_id
1 'polypeptide(L)'
;TPFDKATLPKLFRVRPVRDTHRVSMSWQLPPTVHLYRSKPAHYISHLIGHEGAGSLLSWLKRRGMATNLTAGIGDDDFEHNSMCCIFTVEITLTTQGLEAWPDAVHAALLYLEMLRRETPQR
;
A
#
# COMPACT_ATOMS: atom_id res chain seq x y z
N THR A 1 3.12 -15.60 -13.72
CA THR A 1 3.45 -14.66 -12.62
C THR A 1 3.83 -15.48 -11.41
N PRO A 2 4.84 -15.09 -10.61
CA PRO A 2 5.23 -15.79 -9.38
C PRO A 2 4.09 -16.11 -8.40
N PHE A 3 3.03 -15.28 -8.35
CA PHE A 3 1.81 -15.64 -7.64
C PHE A 3 0.76 -16.25 -8.58
N ASP A 4 0.19 -17.40 -8.17
CA ASP A 4 -0.96 -18.01 -8.84
C ASP A 4 -2.22 -17.20 -8.53
N LYS A 5 -2.79 -16.59 -9.58
CA LYS A 5 -4.00 -15.77 -9.51
C LYS A 5 -5.20 -16.55 -8.98
N ALA A 6 -5.27 -17.86 -9.19
CA ALA A 6 -6.36 -18.70 -8.70
C ALA A 6 -6.37 -18.81 -7.17
N THR A 7 -5.23 -18.54 -6.52
CA THR A 7 -5.07 -18.67 -5.07
C THR A 7 -5.20 -17.34 -4.32
N LEU A 8 -5.36 -16.22 -5.02
CA LEU A 8 -5.51 -14.90 -4.44
C LEU A 8 -7.00 -14.48 -4.39
N PRO A 9 -7.42 -13.66 -3.41
CA PRO A 9 -6.62 -13.01 -2.36
C PRO A 9 -6.26 -13.95 -1.19
N LYS A 10 -5.10 -13.73 -0.55
CA LYS A 10 -4.67 -14.43 0.67
C LYS A 10 -4.48 -13.44 1.82
N LEU A 11 -4.88 -13.86 3.02
CA LEU A 11 -4.62 -13.13 4.26
C LEU A 11 -3.60 -13.91 5.09
N PHE A 12 -2.49 -13.26 5.41
CA PHE A 12 -1.46 -13.81 6.30
C PHE A 12 -1.52 -13.10 7.65
N ARG A 13 -1.59 -13.88 8.74
CA ARG A 13 -1.50 -13.38 10.11
C ARG A 13 -0.18 -13.81 10.71
N VAL A 14 0.64 -12.85 11.08
CA VAL A 14 1.99 -13.09 11.59
C VAL A 14 2.11 -12.47 12.98
N ARG A 15 2.60 -13.25 13.94
CA ARG A 15 2.93 -12.74 15.28
C ARG A 15 4.33 -12.10 15.22
N PRO A 16 4.45 -10.78 15.39
CA PRO A 16 5.74 -10.13 15.33
C PRO A 16 6.56 -10.45 16.58
N VAL A 17 7.89 -10.45 16.45
CA VAL A 17 8.83 -10.56 17.58
C VAL A 17 8.99 -9.22 18.29
N ARG A 18 8.97 -8.12 17.53
CA ARG A 18 9.00 -6.74 18.06
C ARG A 18 7.57 -6.24 18.30
N ASP A 19 7.44 -5.26 19.18
CA ASP A 19 6.17 -4.60 19.44
C ASP A 19 5.82 -3.63 18.29
N THR A 20 5.32 -4.20 17.21
CA THR A 20 4.93 -3.48 16.00
C THR A 20 3.63 -4.03 15.45
N HIS A 21 2.68 -3.15 15.17
CA HIS A 21 1.43 -3.50 14.52
C HIS A 21 1.45 -2.94 13.10
N ARG A 22 1.47 -3.84 12.11
CA ARG A 22 1.53 -3.47 10.69
C ARG A 22 0.50 -4.26 9.93
N VAL A 23 -0.19 -3.59 9.01
CA VAL A 23 -0.95 -4.25 7.96
C VAL A 23 -0.33 -3.87 6.62
N SER A 24 -0.07 -4.89 5.80
CA SER A 24 0.57 -4.74 4.50
C SER A 24 -0.34 -5.33 3.43
N MET A 25 -0.54 -4.57 2.37
CA MET A 25 -1.29 -4.95 1.18
C MET A 25 -0.32 -4.91 0.01
N SER A 26 -0.15 -6.04 -0.67
CA SER A 26 0.81 -6.16 -1.77
C SER A 26 0.13 -6.62 -3.05
N TRP A 27 0.48 -5.97 -4.15
CA TRP A 27 -0.01 -6.29 -5.49
C TRP A 27 1.16 -6.59 -6.40
N GLN A 28 1.05 -7.69 -7.14
CA GLN A 28 1.99 -7.99 -8.20
C GLN A 28 1.62 -7.22 -9.47
N LEU A 29 2.56 -6.43 -9.99
CA LEU A 29 2.44 -5.64 -11.21
C LEU A 29 3.40 -6.16 -12.29
N PRO A 30 3.11 -5.87 -13.58
CA PRO A 30 4.09 -6.03 -14.66
C PRO A 30 5.38 -5.23 -14.39
N PRO A 31 6.52 -5.63 -14.97
CA PRO A 31 7.79 -4.96 -14.74
C PRO A 31 7.72 -3.49 -15.18
N THR A 32 8.05 -2.55 -14.27
CA THR A 32 7.92 -1.11 -14.51
C THR A 32 9.23 -0.42 -14.90
N VAL A 33 10.35 -1.15 -14.95
CA VAL A 33 11.70 -0.65 -15.31
C VAL A 33 11.69 0.19 -16.60
N HIS A 34 10.95 -0.28 -17.62
CA HIS A 34 10.84 0.41 -18.91
C HIS A 34 10.11 1.77 -18.85
N LEU A 35 9.37 2.02 -17.76
CA LEU A 35 8.59 3.24 -17.52
C LEU A 35 9.35 4.26 -16.66
N TYR A 36 10.69 4.17 -16.59
CA TYR A 36 11.53 5.05 -15.75
C TYR A 36 11.33 6.56 -16.00
N ARG A 37 10.85 6.95 -17.19
CA ARG A 37 10.57 8.36 -17.52
C ARG A 37 9.24 8.86 -16.95
N SER A 38 8.19 8.06 -17.06
CA SER A 38 6.85 8.44 -16.57
C SER A 38 6.63 8.11 -15.10
N LYS A 39 7.40 7.16 -14.55
CA LYS A 39 7.39 6.73 -13.14
C LYS A 39 5.96 6.56 -12.56
N PRO A 40 5.07 5.79 -13.21
CA PRO A 40 3.66 5.71 -12.79
C PRO A 40 3.49 5.12 -11.39
N ALA A 41 4.30 4.13 -11.02
CA ALA A 41 4.28 3.57 -9.67
C ALA A 41 4.68 4.61 -8.60
N HIS A 42 5.66 5.48 -8.92
CA HIS A 42 6.07 6.56 -8.04
C HIS A 42 4.99 7.65 -7.91
N TYR A 43 4.27 7.94 -8.99
CA TYR A 43 3.14 8.86 -8.94
C TYR A 43 2.04 8.34 -8.00
N ILE A 44 1.65 7.08 -8.16
CA ILE A 44 0.63 6.44 -7.32
C ILE A 44 1.11 6.35 -5.86
N SER A 45 2.36 5.97 -5.62
CA SER A 45 2.92 5.91 -4.28
C SER A 45 2.94 7.27 -3.58
N HIS A 46 3.23 8.34 -4.33
CA HIS A 46 3.21 9.69 -3.79
C HIS A 46 1.82 10.14 -3.35
N LEU A 47 0.77 9.80 -4.13
CA LEU A 47 -0.61 10.12 -3.76
C LEU A 47 -1.06 9.35 -2.52
N ILE A 48 -0.83 8.03 -2.50
CA ILE A 48 -1.23 7.17 -1.38
C ILE A 48 -0.44 7.51 -0.10
N GLY A 49 0.86 7.73 -0.25
CA GLY A 49 1.79 8.12 0.81
C GLY A 49 1.69 9.57 1.25
N HIS A 50 0.75 10.35 0.71
CA HIS A 50 0.64 11.77 1.06
C HIS A 50 0.26 11.95 2.53
N GLU A 51 0.93 12.87 3.24
CA GLU A 51 0.69 13.17 4.65
C GLU A 51 -0.11 14.46 4.89
N GLY A 52 -0.51 15.16 3.83
CA GLY A 52 -1.22 16.44 3.92
C GLY A 52 -2.67 16.31 4.37
N ALA A 53 -3.33 17.46 4.57
CA ALA A 53 -4.75 17.50 4.90
C ALA A 53 -5.58 16.80 3.81
N GLY A 54 -6.59 16.02 4.21
CA GLY A 54 -7.40 15.24 3.28
C GLY A 54 -6.78 13.91 2.83
N SER A 55 -5.53 13.61 3.19
CA SER A 55 -4.91 12.34 2.83
C SER A 55 -5.45 11.13 3.61
N LEU A 56 -5.17 9.93 3.12
CA LEU A 56 -5.50 8.66 3.78
C LEU A 56 -4.86 8.58 5.18
N LEU A 57 -3.55 8.89 5.28
CA LEU A 57 -2.86 8.90 6.56
C LEU A 57 -3.46 9.93 7.53
N SER A 58 -3.76 11.13 7.05
CA SER A 58 -4.42 12.18 7.85
C SER A 58 -5.78 11.71 8.38
N TRP A 59 -6.56 10.97 7.60
CA TRP A 59 -7.84 10.42 8.04
C TRP A 59 -7.66 9.32 9.11
N LEU A 60 -6.70 8.41 8.90
CA LEU A 60 -6.40 7.33 9.85
C LEU A 60 -5.84 7.86 11.17
N LYS A 61 -4.96 8.87 11.13
CA LYS A 61 -4.41 9.56 12.31
C LYS A 61 -5.51 10.23 13.13
N ARG A 62 -6.46 10.94 12.49
CA ARG A 62 -7.59 11.59 13.20
C ARG A 62 -8.49 10.60 13.94
N ARG A 63 -8.56 9.34 13.49
CA ARG A 63 -9.31 8.27 14.14
C ARG A 63 -8.50 7.50 15.19
N GLY A 64 -7.24 7.88 15.41
CA GLY A 64 -6.35 7.18 16.33
C GLY A 64 -5.95 5.79 15.84
N MET A 65 -6.07 5.49 14.54
CA MET A 65 -5.89 4.13 13.99
C MET A 65 -4.47 3.86 13.50
N ALA A 66 -3.76 4.87 12.98
CA ALA A 66 -2.44 4.67 12.40
C ALA A 66 -1.47 5.79 12.78
N THR A 67 -0.19 5.48 12.81
CA THR A 67 0.91 6.42 13.06
C THR A 67 1.67 6.74 11.78
N ASN A 68 1.80 5.77 10.87
CA ASN A 68 2.55 5.92 9.64
C ASN A 68 1.88 5.14 8.50
N LEU A 69 2.13 5.58 7.26
CA LEU A 69 1.72 4.89 6.05
C LEU A 69 2.81 5.05 5.00
N THR A 70 3.25 3.93 4.42
CA THR A 70 4.19 3.90 3.31
C THR A 70 3.55 3.21 2.12
N ALA A 71 3.90 3.66 0.92
CA ALA A 71 3.45 3.05 -0.33
C ALA A 71 4.60 3.09 -1.34
N GLY A 72 4.74 2.06 -2.15
CA GLY A 72 5.79 2.02 -3.17
C GLY A 72 6.15 0.62 -3.64
N ILE A 73 7.14 0.58 -4.52
CA ILE A 73 7.86 -0.64 -4.91
C ILE A 73 9.20 -0.55 -4.20
N GLY A 74 9.64 -1.61 -3.51
CA GLY A 74 10.97 -1.65 -2.91
C GLY A 74 12.07 -1.57 -3.96
N ASP A 75 13.23 -1.07 -3.53
CA ASP A 75 14.40 -0.89 -4.40
C ASP A 75 15.26 -2.17 -4.51
N ASP A 76 14.82 -3.31 -3.96
CA ASP A 76 15.54 -4.57 -4.07
C ASP A 76 15.21 -5.32 -5.37
N ASP A 77 16.16 -6.14 -5.84
CA ASP A 77 16.00 -6.96 -7.07
C ASP A 77 14.85 -7.99 -6.95
N PHE A 78 14.31 -8.21 -5.75
CA PHE A 78 13.21 -9.14 -5.52
C PHE A 78 11.86 -8.48 -5.82
N GLU A 79 11.66 -7.24 -5.37
CA GLU A 79 10.47 -6.43 -5.56
C GLU A 79 10.49 -5.64 -6.87
N HIS A 80 11.64 -5.48 -7.51
CA HIS A 80 11.79 -4.79 -8.78
C HIS A 80 12.75 -5.52 -9.73
N ASN A 81 12.21 -6.38 -10.61
CA ASN A 81 13.01 -7.06 -11.63
C ASN A 81 12.37 -7.03 -13.03
N SER A 82 13.06 -7.67 -13.98
CA SER A 82 12.63 -7.77 -15.38
C SER A 82 11.39 -8.62 -15.59
N MET A 83 10.92 -9.38 -14.59
CA MET A 83 9.74 -10.24 -14.68
C MET A 83 8.50 -9.64 -14.00
N CYS A 84 8.66 -8.98 -12.86
CA CYS A 84 7.56 -8.33 -12.15
C CYS A 84 8.04 -7.28 -11.15
N CYS A 85 7.09 -6.47 -10.69
CA CYS A 85 7.27 -5.61 -9.53
C CYS A 85 6.23 -5.93 -8.44
N ILE A 86 6.57 -5.70 -7.18
CA ILE A 86 5.64 -5.80 -6.05
C ILE A 86 5.37 -4.40 -5.53
N PHE A 87 4.14 -3.91 -5.68
CA PHE A 87 3.71 -2.66 -5.09
C PHE A 87 3.09 -2.96 -3.73
N THR A 88 3.59 -2.31 -2.68
CA THR A 88 3.14 -2.53 -1.30
C THR A 88 2.62 -1.23 -0.72
N VAL A 89 1.45 -1.30 -0.08
CA VAL A 89 0.94 -0.26 0.83
C VAL A 89 0.95 -0.83 2.22
N GLU A 90 1.64 -0.14 3.11
CA GLU A 90 1.80 -0.55 4.49
C GLU A 90 1.33 0.54 5.44
N ILE A 91 0.59 0.13 6.46
CA ILE A 91 0.07 1.01 7.49
C ILE A 91 0.60 0.52 8.84
N THR A 92 1.30 1.40 9.54
CA THR A 92 1.68 1.17 10.94
C THR A 92 0.50 1.56 11.83
N LEU A 93 -0.11 0.56 12.44
CA LEU A 93 -1.31 0.68 13.25
C LEU A 93 -0.96 1.04 14.70
N THR A 94 -1.88 1.74 15.36
CA THR A 94 -1.90 1.83 16.83
C THR A 94 -2.52 0.55 17.41
N THR A 95 -2.51 0.40 18.73
CA THR A 95 -3.23 -0.70 19.40
C THR A 95 -4.73 -0.69 19.07
N GLN A 96 -5.35 0.49 19.03
CA GLN A 96 -6.75 0.64 18.60
C GLN A 96 -6.93 0.29 17.12
N GLY A 97 -6.01 0.73 16.26
CA GLY A 97 -6.04 0.40 14.84
C GLY A 97 -5.85 -1.08 14.55
N LEU A 98 -5.14 -1.80 15.43
CA LEU A 98 -4.98 -3.26 15.32
C LEU A 98 -6.29 -4.00 15.56
N GLU A 99 -7.10 -3.58 16.54
CA GLU A 99 -8.43 -4.17 16.79
C GLU A 99 -9.37 -3.95 15.61
N ALA A 100 -9.26 -2.79 14.96
CA ALA A 100 -10.04 -2.40 13.78
C ALA A 100 -9.22 -2.44 12.48
N TRP A 101 -8.26 -3.37 12.35
CA TRP A 101 -7.40 -3.45 11.16
C TRP A 101 -8.18 -3.62 9.83
N PRO A 102 -9.34 -4.31 9.76
CA PRO A 102 -10.10 -4.41 8.52
C PRO A 102 -10.60 -3.05 8.04
N ASP A 103 -10.90 -2.12 8.95
CA ASP A 103 -11.36 -0.77 8.61
C ASP A 103 -10.22 0.06 8.00
N ALA A 104 -8.98 -0.12 8.49
CA ALA A 104 -7.81 0.52 7.91
C ALA A 104 -7.54 0.02 6.47
N VAL A 105 -7.67 -1.30 6.25
CA VAL A 105 -7.58 -1.90 4.91
C VAL A 105 -8.70 -1.39 4.01
N HIS A 106 -9.95 -1.33 4.53
CA HIS A 106 -11.08 -0.83 3.78
C HIS A 106 -10.90 0.63 3.37
N ALA A 107 -10.41 1.48 4.27
CA ALA A 107 -10.10 2.88 3.97
C ALA A 107 -9.03 3.01 2.87
N ALA A 108 -8.00 2.17 2.89
CA ALA A 108 -6.99 2.15 1.84
C ALA A 108 -7.56 1.73 0.48
N LEU A 109 -8.42 0.71 0.45
CA LEU A 109 -9.10 0.27 -0.78
C LEU A 109 -10.07 1.33 -1.33
N LEU A 110 -10.79 2.04 -0.45
CA LEU A 110 -11.65 3.16 -0.86
C LEU A 110 -10.84 4.32 -1.43
N TYR A 111 -9.66 4.61 -0.86
CA TYR A 111 -8.76 5.62 -1.39
C TYR A 111 -8.26 5.24 -2.80
N LEU A 112 -7.90 3.97 -3.02
CA LEU A 112 -7.55 3.46 -4.35
C LEU A 112 -8.72 3.57 -5.34
N GLU A 113 -9.94 3.28 -4.90
CA GLU A 113 -11.15 3.42 -5.73
C GLU A 113 -11.41 4.89 -6.11
N MET A 114 -11.19 5.83 -5.18
CA MET A 114 -11.25 7.26 -5.47
C MET A 114 -10.22 7.65 -6.52
N LEU A 115 -8.96 7.23 -6.35
CA LEU A 115 -7.88 7.46 -7.33
C LEU A 115 -8.16 6.83 -8.70
N ARG A 116 -8.96 5.75 -8.76
CA ARG A 116 -9.36 5.13 -10.03
C ARG A 116 -10.43 5.95 -10.75
N ARG A 117 -11.31 6.62 -10.00
CA ARG A 117 -12.40 7.46 -10.53
C ARG A 117 -11.89 8.82 -10.97
N GLU A 118 -10.95 9.38 -10.21
CA GLU A 118 -10.27 10.62 -10.56
C GLU A 118 -9.16 10.29 -11.57
N THR A 119 -9.30 10.75 -12.80
CA THR A 119 -8.27 10.55 -13.83
C THR A 119 -6.93 11.18 -13.40
N PRO A 120 -5.78 10.72 -13.92
CA PRO A 120 -4.48 11.29 -13.60
C PRO A 120 -4.47 12.82 -13.76
N GLN A 121 -4.13 13.51 -12.68
CA GLN A 121 -4.04 14.97 -12.68
C GLN A 121 -2.76 15.38 -13.44
N ARG A 122 -2.90 16.33 -14.37
CA ARG A 122 -1.79 16.84 -15.21
C ARG A 122 -0.92 17.83 -14.46
#